data_AF-A0A352WUU0-F1
#
_entry.id   AF-A0A352WUU0-F1
#
_cell.length_a   1.000
_cell.length_b   1.000
_cell.length_c   1.000
_cell.angle_alpha   90.00
_cell.angle_beta   90.00
_cell.angle_gamma   90.00
#
_symmetry.space_group_name_H-M   'P 1'
#
loop_
_entity.id
_entity.type
_entity.pdbx_description
1 polymer ?
#
loop_
_entity_poly.entity_id
_entity_poly.type
_entity_poly.pdbx_seq_one_letter_code
_entity_poly.pdbx_strand_id
1 'polypeptide(L)' 'EDVSALAEVTHQAGAKLIVGCNPISLGILPTPASCGADIAVGEGQSLGIPMGFGGPYLGFMACKYDLVRKLP' A
#
# COMPACT_ATOMS: atom_id res chain seq x y z
N GLU A 1 -7.27 -11.51 -0.86
CA GLU A 1 -7.94 -11.51 0.47
C GLU A 1 -8.97 -10.41 0.50
N ASP A 2 -9.96 -10.48 1.40
CA ASP A 2 -10.95 -9.41 1.56
C ASP A 2 -10.38 -8.31 2.48
N VAL A 3 -9.65 -7.38 1.85
CA VAL A 3 -9.04 -6.24 2.56
C VAL A 3 -10.12 -5.28 3.11
N SER A 4 -11.29 -5.23 2.48
CA SER A 4 -12.39 -4.36 2.91
C SER A 4 -12.95 -4.81 4.27
N ALA A 5 -13.13 -6.11 4.47
CA ALA A 5 -13.51 -6.65 5.78
C ALA A 5 -12.47 -6.34 6.88
N LEU A 6 -11.18 -6.39 6.54
CA LEU A 6 -10.10 -6.03 7.47
C LEU A 6 -10.11 -4.53 7.81
N ALA A 7 -10.42 -3.67 6.84
CA ALA A 7 -10.53 -2.23 7.07
C ALA A 7 -11.61 -1.92 8.11
N GLU A 8 -12.79 -2.55 7.99
CA GLU A 8 -13.89 -2.36 8.94
C GLU A 8 -13.47 -2.70 10.38
N VAL A 9 -12.92 -3.90 10.61
CA VAL A 9 -12.48 -4.33 11.95
C VAL A 9 -11.36 -3.45 12.50
N THR A 10 -10.41 -3.07 11.63
CA THR A 10 -9.27 -2.20 12.01
C THR A 10 -9.76 -0.82 12.45
N HIS A 11 -10.68 -0.22 11.69
CA HIS A 11 -11.22 1.10 12.00
C HIS A 11 -12.14 1.09 13.21
N GLN A 12 -12.90 0.01 13.45
CA GLN A 12 -13.68 -0.17 14.69
C GLN A 12 -12.79 -0.17 15.94
N ALA A 13 -11.55 -0.67 15.83
CA ALA A 13 -10.57 -0.62 16.91
C ALA A 13 -9.83 0.72 17.02
N GLY A 14 -10.17 1.73 16.21
CA GLY A 14 -9.49 3.02 16.18
C GLY A 14 -8.07 2.98 15.59
N ALA A 15 -7.69 1.87 14.94
CA ALA A 15 -6.39 1.69 14.31
C ALA A 15 -6.39 2.21 12.86
N LYS A 16 -5.19 2.22 12.25
CA LYS A 16 -5.00 2.55 10.83
C LYS A 16 -4.59 1.31 10.05
N LEU A 17 -5.15 1.14 8.87
CA LEU A 17 -4.84 0.02 7.98
C LEU A 17 -3.71 0.41 7.01
N ILE A 18 -2.63 -0.36 7.03
CA ILE A 18 -1.50 -0.24 6.11
C ILE A 18 -1.51 -1.47 5.19
N VAL A 19 -1.49 -1.27 3.88
CA VAL A 19 -1.48 -2.36 2.90
C VAL A 19 -0.18 -2.34 2.10
N GLY A 20 0.54 -3.46 2.14
CA GLY A 20 1.64 -3.75 1.22
C GLY A 20 1.10 -4.23 -0.12
N CYS A 21 1.48 -3.58 -1.22
CA CYS A 21 1.01 -3.97 -2.54
C CYS A 21 2.12 -3.98 -3.59
N ASN A 22 1.96 -4.87 -4.57
CA ASN A 22 2.77 -4.87 -5.79
C ASN A 22 2.10 -3.95 -6.83
N PRO A 23 2.81 -2.96 -7.39
CA PRO A 23 2.20 -1.95 -8.26
C PRO A 23 1.68 -2.52 -9.58
N ILE A 24 2.27 -3.61 -10.10
CA ILE A 24 1.77 -4.29 -11.30
C ILE A 24 0.44 -4.97 -11.03
N SER A 25 0.28 -5.58 -9.85
CA SER A 25 -0.97 -6.27 -9.49
C SER A 25 -2.17 -5.31 -9.40
N LEU A 26 -1.92 -4.05 -9.04
CA LEU A 26 -2.95 -3.00 -9.00
C LEU A 26 -3.48 -2.58 -10.38
N GLY A 27 -2.88 -3.07 -11.47
CA GLY A 27 -3.43 -2.90 -12.81
C GLY A 27 -4.74 -3.68 -13.03
N ILE A 28 -5.02 -4.70 -12.21
CA ILE A 28 -6.24 -5.53 -12.32
C ILE A 28 -7.00 -5.70 -11.00
N LEU A 29 -6.33 -5.55 -9.85
CA LEU A 29 -6.96 -5.66 -8.54
C LEU A 29 -7.51 -4.31 -8.07
N PRO A 30 -8.54 -4.30 -7.20
CA PRO A 30 -8.94 -3.09 -6.49
C PRO A 30 -7.76 -2.43 -5.79
N THR A 31 -7.74 -1.09 -5.79
CA THR A 31 -6.66 -0.33 -5.16
C THR A 31 -6.75 -0.42 -3.63
N PRO A 32 -5.63 -0.30 -2.90
CA PRO A 32 -5.65 -0.27 -1.44
C PRO A 32 -6.62 0.76 -0.87
N ALA A 33 -6.69 1.96 -1.48
CA ALA A 33 -7.61 3.02 -1.07
C ALA A 33 -9.08 2.60 -1.24
N SER A 34 -9.43 1.94 -2.35
CA SER A 34 -10.79 1.43 -2.57
C SER A 34 -11.21 0.34 -1.58
N CYS A 35 -10.23 -0.38 -1.02
CA CYS A 35 -10.45 -1.37 0.03
C CYS A 35 -10.37 -0.79 1.45
N GLY A 36 -10.27 0.54 1.60
CA GLY A 36 -10.28 1.20 2.91
C GLY A 36 -8.91 1.40 3.57
N ALA A 37 -7.80 1.12 2.89
CA ALA A 37 -6.47 1.38 3.44
C ALA A 37 -6.25 2.88 3.73
N ASP A 38 -5.56 3.18 4.83
CA ASP A 38 -5.12 4.55 5.18
C ASP A 38 -3.75 4.87 4.59
N ILE A 39 -2.89 3.84 4.46
CA ILE A 39 -1.55 3.92 3.90
C ILE A 39 -1.33 2.72 2.96
N ALA A 40 -0.73 2.96 1.80
CA ALA A 40 -0.25 1.93 0.89
C ALA A 40 1.29 2.01 0.80
N VAL A 41 1.95 0.86 0.90
CA VAL A 41 3.40 0.74 0.78
C VAL A 41 3.77 -0.34 -0.21
N GLY A 42 4.96 -0.27 -0.77
CA GLY A 42 5.46 -1.32 -1.63
C GLY A 42 6.78 -0.93 -2.27
N GLU A 43 7.15 -1.72 -3.26
CA GLU A 43 8.38 -1.53 -4.01
C GLU A 43 8.12 -1.65 -5.52
N GLY A 44 8.97 -1.00 -6.31
CA GLY A 44 8.81 -0.80 -7.75
C GLY A 44 9.77 -1.64 -8.60
N GLN A 45 10.35 -2.72 -8.08
CA GLN A 45 11.24 -3.62 -8.82
C GLN A 45 10.57 -4.09 -10.12
N SER A 46 9.31 -4.51 -9.99
CA SER A 46 8.48 -4.96 -11.10
C SER A 46 8.19 -3.88 -12.17
N LEU A 47 8.48 -2.60 -11.90
CA LEU A 47 8.36 -1.48 -12.84
C LEU A 47 9.61 -1.30 -13.71
N GLY A 48 10.22 -2.40 -14.13
CA GLY A 48 11.37 -2.39 -15.06
C GLY A 48 12.76 -2.27 -14.41
N ILE A 49 12.86 -2.42 -13.08
CA ILE A 49 14.16 -2.41 -12.39
C ILE A 49 14.70 -3.85 -12.33
N PRO A 50 15.93 -4.12 -12.83
CA PRO A 50 16.52 -5.46 -12.77
C PRO A 50 16.65 -6.00 -11.35
N MET A 51 16.63 -7.33 -11.20
CA MET A 51 16.95 -7.95 -9.91
C MET A 51 18.41 -7.67 -9.52
N GLY A 52 18.60 -7.06 -8.35
CA GLY A 52 19.89 -6.63 -7.83
C GLY A 52 20.39 -7.47 -6.65
N PHE A 53 20.02 -8.75 -6.57
CA PHE A 53 20.28 -9.62 -5.40
C PHE A 53 19.81 -9.00 -4.07
N GLY A 54 18.69 -8.27 -4.12
CA GLY A 54 18.07 -7.61 -2.97
C GLY A 54 17.88 -6.10 -3.11
N GLY A 55 18.56 -5.44 -4.05
CA GLY A 55 18.36 -4.02 -4.33
C GLY A 55 19.49 -3.35 -5.12
N PRO A 56 19.43 -2.03 -5.33
CA PRO A 56 18.42 -1.10 -4.82
C PRO A 56 17.13 -1.11 -5.66
N TYR A 57 15.97 -1.01 -4.99
CA TYR A 57 14.65 -0.88 -5.63
C TYR A 57 13.97 0.42 -5.19
N LEU A 58 13.02 0.89 -5.99
CA LEU A 58 12.17 2.03 -5.65
C LEU A 58 11.17 1.64 -4.57
N GLY A 59 11.36 2.09 -3.34
CA GLY A 59 10.29 2.03 -2.33
C GLY A 59 9.25 3.13 -2.57
N PHE A 60 7.97 2.83 -2.38
CA PHE A 60 6.90 3.84 -2.40
C PHE A 60 6.04 3.78 -1.14
N MET A 61 5.53 4.94 -0.76
CA MET A 61 4.54 5.11 0.30
C MET A 61 3.52 6.17 -0.14
N ALA A 62 2.24 5.87 0.03
CA ALA A 62 1.13 6.79 -0.21
C ALA A 62 0.17 6.74 0.99
N CYS A 63 -0.44 7.87 1.33
CA CYS A 63 -1.40 7.94 2.44
C CYS A 63 -2.60 8.82 2.09
N LYS A 64 -3.65 8.74 2.92
CA LYS A 64 -4.75 9.72 2.89
C LYS A 64 -4.26 11.13 3.20
N TYR A 65 -4.98 12.14 2.72
CA TYR A 65 -4.56 13.55 2.79
C TYR A 65 -4.39 14.07 4.22
N ASP A 66 -5.20 13.58 5.17
CA ASP A 66 -5.09 13.91 6.60
C ASP A 66 -3.76 13.44 7.24
N LEU A 67 -3.10 12.46 6.63
CA LEU A 67 -1.81 11.92 7.05
C LEU A 67 -0.61 12.55 6.31
N VAL A 68 -0.83 13.41 5.31
CA VAL A 68 0.25 13.90 4.42
C VAL A 68 1.38 14.61 5.15
N ARG A 69 1.07 15.35 6.24
CA ARG A 69 2.07 16.05 7.07
C ARG A 69 2.92 15.10 7.93
N LYS A 70 2.61 13.80 7.93
CA LYS A 70 3.31 12.74 8.66
C LYS A 70 4.03 11.77 7.72
N LEU A 71 4.01 12.03 6.40
CA LEU A 71 4.81 11.24 5.47
C LEU A 71 6.31 11.46 5.77
N PRO A 72 7.11 10.38 5.72
CA PRO A 72 8.55 10.43 5.99
C PRO A 72 9.34 11.18 4.90
#